data_AF-A0A961RXK1-F1
#
_entry.id   AF-A0A961RXK1-F1
#
_cell.length_a   1.000
_cell.length_b   1.000
_cell.length_c   1.000
_cell.angle_alpha   90.00
_cell.angle_beta   90.00
_cell.angle_gamma   90.00
#
_symmetry.space_group_name_H-M   'P 1'
#
loop_
_entity.id
_entity.type
_entity.pdbx_description
1 polymer ?
#
loop_
_entity_poly.entity_id
_entity_poly.type
_entity_poly.pdbx_seq_one_letter_code
_entity_poly.pdbx_strand_id
1 'polypeptide(L)'
;AMADLHHVYATTARPRDMIKEVIGPEEAAGRLRLHHDAGAQAGILFGRERWGLENHEIALCDSVVTFPVNPAFASLNIAQATLLMAWEWMKSGKMEAFGFQDMEIRPATRHQINTFLAHLEKSLDDAGYFFPEIKREKMQLTIRNIFSHAGLSGQEVRTLHGVVAALERRWIKNREGDGEAEDEAS
;
A
#
# COMPACT_ATOMS: atom_id res chain seq x y z
N ALA A 1 -24.47 -0.43 33.33
CA ALA A 1 -23.73 -0.62 32.08
C ALA A 1 -22.68 0.47 31.84
N MET A 2 -22.97 1.76 32.10
CA MET A 2 -22.02 2.87 31.86
C MET A 2 -21.43 3.50 33.12
N ALA A 3 -21.76 2.99 34.32
CA ALA A 3 -21.44 3.65 35.59
C ALA A 3 -19.94 3.84 35.82
N ASP A 4 -19.10 2.94 35.30
CA ASP A 4 -17.65 2.98 35.45
C ASP A 4 -16.94 3.64 34.26
N LEU A 5 -17.69 4.17 33.27
CA LEU A 5 -17.11 4.82 32.10
C LEU A 5 -16.98 6.33 32.33
N HIS A 6 -15.79 6.86 32.06
CA HIS A 6 -15.51 8.30 32.05
C HIS A 6 -15.95 8.96 30.74
N HIS A 7 -15.94 8.21 29.63
CA HIS A 7 -16.33 8.67 28.31
C HIS A 7 -17.17 7.64 27.56
N VAL A 8 -18.24 8.09 26.92
CA VAL A 8 -19.18 7.24 26.19
C VAL A 8 -19.51 7.84 24.83
N TYR A 9 -19.42 7.02 23.78
CA TYR A 9 -19.73 7.41 22.41
C TYR A 9 -20.97 6.67 21.90
N ALA A 10 -21.97 7.39 21.38
CA ALA A 10 -23.19 6.79 20.84
C ALA A 10 -23.11 6.59 19.33
N THR A 11 -23.31 5.39 18.81
CA THR A 11 -23.41 5.18 17.35
C THR A 11 -24.83 5.45 16.85
N THR A 12 -25.01 6.39 15.92
CA THR A 12 -26.30 6.61 15.24
C THR A 12 -26.09 7.22 13.86
N ALA A 13 -26.94 6.82 12.92
CA ALA A 13 -27.00 7.41 11.58
C ALA A 13 -28.07 8.50 11.44
N ARG A 14 -28.93 8.66 12.45
CA ARG A 14 -30.03 9.63 12.41
C ARG A 14 -29.55 10.96 12.97
N PRO A 15 -29.64 12.07 12.21
CA PRO A 15 -29.55 13.39 12.80
C PRO A 15 -30.71 13.51 13.80
N ARG A 16 -30.38 13.91 15.03
CA ARG A 16 -31.38 14.15 16.08
C ARG A 16 -31.27 15.59 16.53
N ASP A 17 -32.38 16.15 16.99
CA ASP A 17 -32.48 17.52 17.51
C ASP A 17 -31.79 17.67 18.87
N MET A 18 -30.52 17.32 18.94
CA MET A 18 -29.71 17.40 20.14
C MET A 18 -28.34 17.96 19.80
N ILE A 19 -27.91 18.94 20.59
CA ILE A 19 -26.61 19.59 20.44
C ILE A 19 -25.54 18.67 21.03
N LYS A 20 -25.02 17.75 20.22
CA LYS A 20 -23.82 16.95 20.54
C LYS A 20 -22.85 17.01 19.40
N GLU A 21 -21.57 16.92 19.74
CA GLU A 21 -20.51 16.76 18.76
C GLU A 21 -20.74 15.46 17.99
N VAL A 22 -20.68 15.54 16.66
CA VAL A 22 -20.79 14.40 15.75
C VAL A 22 -19.43 14.18 15.10
N ILE A 23 -18.86 13.00 15.30
CA ILE A 23 -17.54 12.61 14.80
C ILE A 23 -17.62 11.33 13.96
N GLY A 24 -16.58 11.09 13.15
CA GLY A 24 -16.42 9.86 12.39
C GLY A 24 -15.86 8.70 13.24
N PRO A 25 -15.95 7.45 12.75
CA PRO A 25 -15.47 6.27 13.48
C PRO A 25 -13.94 6.27 13.70
N GLU A 26 -13.16 6.77 12.75
CA GLU A 26 -11.69 6.90 12.87
C GLU A 26 -11.30 7.87 14.00
N GLU A 27 -11.94 9.04 14.04
CA GLU A 27 -11.71 10.03 15.10
C GLU A 27 -12.15 9.50 16.47
N ALA A 28 -13.31 8.85 16.54
CA ALA A 28 -13.79 8.22 17.77
C ALA A 28 -12.81 7.16 18.28
N ALA A 29 -12.27 6.31 17.40
CA ALA A 29 -11.26 5.31 17.76
C ALA A 29 -9.94 5.94 18.25
N GLY A 30 -9.53 7.06 17.65
CA GLY A 30 -8.38 7.85 18.13
C GLY A 30 -8.60 8.42 19.52
N ARG A 31 -9.78 9.01 19.79
CA ARG A 31 -10.11 9.54 21.12
C ARG A 31 -10.23 8.44 22.17
N LEU A 32 -10.88 7.32 21.84
CA LEU A 32 -10.93 6.13 22.70
C LEU A 32 -9.52 5.66 23.07
N ARG A 33 -8.57 5.67 22.12
CA ARG A 33 -7.17 5.27 22.36
C ARG A 33 -6.50 6.23 23.34
N LEU A 34 -6.65 7.54 23.13
CA LEU A 34 -6.12 8.56 24.03
C LEU A 34 -6.65 8.39 25.46
N HIS A 35 -7.95 8.13 25.62
CA HIS A 35 -8.54 7.86 26.94
C HIS A 35 -7.98 6.59 27.58
N HIS A 36 -7.90 5.49 26.82
CA HIS A 36 -7.32 4.24 27.28
C HIS A 36 -5.86 4.40 27.73
N ASP A 37 -5.03 5.08 26.94
CA ASP A 37 -3.62 5.28 27.23
C ASP A 37 -3.40 6.23 28.42
N ALA A 38 -4.37 7.11 28.70
CA ALA A 38 -4.44 7.93 29.91
C ALA A 38 -5.01 7.18 31.14
N GLY A 39 -5.37 5.90 31.00
CA GLY A 39 -5.96 5.08 32.07
C GLY A 39 -7.45 5.35 32.35
N ALA A 40 -8.13 6.12 31.51
CA ALA A 40 -9.55 6.38 31.62
C ALA A 40 -10.38 5.26 30.94
N GLN A 41 -11.41 4.79 31.62
CA GLN A 41 -12.38 3.86 31.04
C GLN A 41 -13.30 4.59 30.06
N ALA A 42 -13.32 4.16 28.80
CA ALA A 42 -14.20 4.69 27.77
C ALA A 42 -14.95 3.57 27.05
N GLY A 43 -16.13 3.85 26.51
CA GLY A 43 -16.96 2.84 25.86
C GLY A 43 -17.81 3.38 24.72
N ILE A 44 -18.34 2.45 23.93
CA ILE A 44 -19.22 2.73 22.79
C ILE A 44 -20.60 2.14 23.09
N LEU A 45 -21.63 2.96 22.95
CA LEU A 45 -23.02 2.57 23.09
C LEU A 45 -23.63 2.31 21.70
N PHE A 46 -24.08 1.08 21.49
CA PHE A 46 -24.77 0.66 20.27
C PHE A 46 -26.28 0.59 20.52
N GLY A 47 -27.05 1.11 19.56
CA GLY A 47 -28.51 1.09 19.61
C GLY A 47 -29.10 -0.27 19.29
N ARG A 48 -30.38 -0.43 19.64
CA ARG A 48 -31.18 -1.61 19.29
C ARG A 48 -31.35 -1.69 17.77
N GLU A 49 -31.33 -2.88 17.19
CA GLU A 49 -31.36 -3.07 15.73
C GLU A 49 -32.58 -2.43 15.03
N ARG A 50 -33.76 -2.47 15.66
CA ARG A 50 -34.99 -1.89 15.08
C ARG A 50 -35.19 -0.39 15.36
N TRP A 51 -34.74 0.09 16.51
CA TRP A 51 -35.13 1.42 17.02
C TRP A 51 -33.95 2.35 17.27
N GLY A 52 -32.72 1.85 17.13
CA GLY A 52 -31.50 2.56 17.49
C GLY A 52 -31.43 2.85 18.98
N LEU A 53 -30.78 3.95 19.33
CA LEU A 53 -30.77 4.52 20.68
C LEU A 53 -31.93 5.51 20.84
N GLU A 54 -32.47 5.61 22.04
CA GLU A 54 -33.43 6.64 22.42
C GLU A 54 -32.74 7.97 22.69
N ASN A 55 -33.49 9.08 22.61
CA ASN A 55 -32.93 10.41 22.85
C ASN A 55 -32.30 10.52 24.25
N HIS A 56 -32.94 9.92 25.26
CA HIS A 56 -32.45 9.95 26.63
C HIS A 56 -31.15 9.13 26.80
N GLU A 57 -30.97 8.05 26.03
CA GLU A 57 -29.74 7.26 26.03
C GLU A 57 -28.59 8.04 25.39
N ILE A 58 -28.84 8.65 24.22
CA ILE A 58 -27.85 9.48 23.54
C ILE A 58 -27.50 10.69 24.42
N ALA A 59 -28.46 11.24 25.18
CA ALA A 59 -28.26 12.37 26.08
C ALA A 59 -27.24 12.09 27.19
N LEU A 60 -26.98 10.82 27.52
CA LEU A 60 -25.98 10.41 28.52
C LEU A 60 -24.55 10.25 27.95
N CYS A 61 -24.38 10.27 26.62
CA CYS A 61 -23.08 10.07 25.97
C CYS A 61 -22.32 11.39 25.72
N ASP A 62 -21.01 11.39 25.56
CA ASP A 62 -20.23 12.60 25.30
C ASP A 62 -20.33 13.05 23.84
N SER A 63 -20.32 12.10 22.91
CA SER A 63 -20.33 12.39 21.47
C SER A 63 -21.14 11.35 20.69
N VAL A 64 -21.55 11.73 19.49
CA VAL A 64 -22.19 10.85 18.53
C VAL A 64 -21.19 10.42 17.46
N VAL A 65 -21.18 9.13 17.14
CA VAL A 65 -20.40 8.56 16.03
C VAL A 65 -21.35 8.27 14.87
N THR A 66 -21.09 8.91 13.73
CA THR A 66 -21.83 8.69 12.49
C THR A 66 -20.89 8.06 11.46
N PHE A 67 -21.29 6.92 10.91
CA PHE A 67 -20.52 6.26 9.85
C PHE A 67 -20.73 6.96 8.50
N PRO A 68 -19.68 7.10 7.67
CA PRO A 68 -19.79 7.69 6.34
C PRO A 68 -20.40 6.70 5.33
N VAL A 69 -21.65 6.34 5.54
CA VAL A 69 -22.44 5.46 4.67
C VAL A 69 -23.28 6.26 3.68
N ASN A 70 -23.81 5.60 2.66
CA ASN A 70 -24.74 6.23 1.72
C ASN A 70 -25.94 6.83 2.48
N PRO A 71 -26.19 8.15 2.41
CA PRO A 71 -27.29 8.79 3.15
C PRO A 71 -28.68 8.22 2.81
N ALA A 72 -28.87 7.69 1.60
CA ALA A 72 -30.12 7.02 1.21
C ALA A 72 -30.33 5.67 1.92
N PHE A 73 -29.27 5.07 2.44
CA PHE A 73 -29.24 3.77 3.13
C PHE A 73 -28.35 3.83 4.36
N ALA A 74 -28.62 4.83 5.22
CA ALA A 74 -27.73 5.13 6.34
C ALA A 74 -27.76 4.11 7.50
N SER A 75 -28.56 3.04 7.40
CA SER A 75 -28.71 2.05 8.46
C SER A 75 -27.69 0.92 8.31
N LEU A 76 -26.70 0.90 9.20
CA LEU A 76 -25.89 -0.30 9.44
C LEU A 76 -26.59 -1.19 10.47
N ASN A 77 -26.45 -2.51 10.33
CA ASN A 77 -26.83 -3.41 11.41
C ASN A 77 -25.85 -3.29 12.58
N ILE A 78 -26.26 -3.75 13.77
CA ILE A 78 -25.45 -3.62 14.97
C ILE A 78 -24.09 -4.34 14.86
N ALA A 79 -24.06 -5.51 14.22
CA ALA A 79 -22.83 -6.29 14.04
C ALA A 79 -21.83 -5.57 13.12
N GLN A 80 -22.30 -4.91 12.07
CA GLN A 80 -21.51 -4.10 11.14
C GLN A 80 -20.95 -2.87 11.84
N ALA A 81 -21.79 -2.13 12.57
CA ALA A 81 -21.33 -0.97 13.35
C ALA A 81 -20.29 -1.40 14.40
N THR A 82 -20.51 -2.52 15.09
CA THR A 82 -19.57 -3.07 16.07
C THR A 82 -18.25 -3.47 15.42
N LEU A 83 -18.31 -4.19 14.28
CA LEU A 83 -17.14 -4.61 13.52
C LEU A 83 -16.32 -3.40 13.04
N LEU A 84 -16.97 -2.38 12.49
CA LEU A 84 -16.29 -1.17 12.01
C LEU A 84 -15.62 -0.41 13.15
N MET A 85 -16.28 -0.27 14.31
CA MET A 85 -15.66 0.37 15.47
C MET A 85 -14.50 -0.45 16.03
N ALA A 86 -14.64 -1.78 16.11
CA ALA A 86 -13.56 -2.66 16.55
C ALA A 86 -12.36 -2.61 15.57
N TRP A 87 -12.64 -2.52 14.27
CA TRP A 87 -11.62 -2.35 13.23
C TRP A 87 -10.87 -1.02 13.38
N GLU A 88 -11.57 0.10 13.49
CA GLU A 88 -10.92 1.41 13.68
C GLU A 88 -10.16 1.46 15.01
N TRP A 89 -10.67 0.82 16.06
CA TRP A 89 -9.94 0.66 17.33
C TRP A 89 -8.62 -0.10 17.14
N MET A 90 -8.62 -1.23 16.44
CA MET A 90 -7.39 -1.98 16.17
C MET A 90 -6.41 -1.17 15.31
N LYS A 91 -6.93 -0.48 14.28
CA LYS A 91 -6.15 0.39 13.39
C LYS A 91 -5.56 1.61 14.11
N SER A 92 -6.21 2.13 15.16
CA SER A 92 -5.71 3.27 15.94
C SER A 92 -4.52 2.91 16.84
N GLY A 93 -4.26 1.61 17.06
CA GLY A 93 -3.08 1.13 17.77
C GLY A 93 -1.85 0.99 16.87
N LYS A 94 -0.72 0.59 17.47
CA LYS A 94 0.41 0.08 16.68
C LYS A 94 -0.01 -1.26 16.09
N MET A 95 -0.42 -1.26 14.83
CA MET A 95 -0.51 -2.50 14.08
C MET A 95 0.88 -3.12 14.04
N GLU A 96 1.14 -4.09 14.91
CA GLU A 96 2.24 -5.02 14.66
C GLU A 96 1.99 -5.58 13.26
N ALA A 97 2.94 -5.32 12.35
CA ALA A 97 2.80 -5.60 10.94
C ALA A 97 2.13 -6.95 10.75
N PHE A 98 0.97 -6.95 10.08
CA PHE A 98 0.19 -8.16 9.86
C PHE A 98 1.13 -9.25 9.38
N GLY A 99 1.15 -10.37 10.13
CA GLY A 99 2.07 -11.47 9.92
C GLY A 99 2.06 -11.99 8.49
N PHE A 100 2.98 -11.48 7.69
CA PHE A 100 3.99 -12.25 7.01
C PHE A 100 5.29 -11.56 7.40
N GLN A 101 6.32 -12.30 7.78
CA GLN A 101 7.66 -11.69 7.78
C GLN A 101 7.81 -11.11 6.39
N ASP A 102 7.86 -9.79 6.27
CA ASP A 102 8.33 -9.15 5.05
C ASP A 102 9.67 -9.84 4.79
N MET A 103 9.69 -10.73 3.80
CA MET A 103 10.95 -11.16 3.20
C MET A 103 11.61 -9.83 2.90
N GLU A 104 12.68 -9.52 3.62
CA GLU A 104 13.28 -8.20 3.59
C GLU A 104 13.88 -8.06 2.18
N ILE A 105 13.05 -7.66 1.21
CA ILE A 105 13.43 -7.48 -0.19
C ILE A 105 14.25 -6.21 -0.18
N ARG A 106 15.54 -6.37 0.14
CA ARG A 106 16.49 -5.27 0.16
C ARG A 106 16.65 -4.78 -1.28
N PRO A 107 16.29 -3.52 -1.57
CA PRO A 107 16.51 -2.95 -2.87
C PRO A 107 17.98 -3.07 -3.26
N ALA A 108 18.23 -3.30 -4.54
CA ALA A 108 19.58 -3.28 -5.08
C ALA A 108 20.21 -1.91 -4.79
N THR A 109 21.49 -1.93 -4.47
CA THR A 109 22.22 -0.68 -4.29
C THR A 109 22.30 0.08 -5.62
N ARG A 110 22.43 1.40 -5.55
CA ARG A 110 22.63 2.23 -6.75
C ARG A 110 23.83 1.75 -7.57
N HIS A 111 24.86 1.24 -6.90
CA HIS A 111 26.02 0.64 -7.54
C HIS A 111 25.65 -0.60 -8.36
N GLN A 112 24.89 -1.54 -7.80
CA GLN A 112 24.43 -2.74 -8.52
C GLN A 112 23.61 -2.39 -9.77
N ILE A 113 22.67 -1.44 -9.64
CA ILE A 113 21.84 -0.98 -10.76
C ILE A 113 22.70 -0.31 -11.85
N ASN A 114 23.65 0.54 -11.47
CA ASN A 114 24.52 1.22 -12.43
C ASN A 114 25.45 0.25 -13.16
N THR A 115 25.99 -0.75 -12.47
CA THR A 115 26.81 -1.81 -13.08
C THR A 115 26.00 -2.61 -14.11
N PHE A 116 24.75 -2.94 -13.77
CA PHE A 116 23.82 -3.57 -14.70
C PHE A 116 23.50 -2.71 -15.92
N LEU A 117 23.20 -1.42 -15.70
CA LEU A 117 22.91 -0.48 -16.78
C LEU A 117 24.10 -0.33 -17.73
N ALA A 118 25.32 -0.23 -17.20
CA ALA A 118 26.52 -0.15 -18.04
C ALA A 118 26.72 -1.41 -18.89
N HIS A 119 26.48 -2.59 -18.31
CA HIS A 119 26.51 -3.86 -19.05
C HIS A 119 25.45 -3.87 -20.16
N LEU A 120 24.19 -3.60 -19.81
CA LEU A 120 23.07 -3.58 -20.76
C LEU A 120 23.27 -2.57 -21.90
N GLU A 121 23.71 -1.36 -21.59
CA GLU A 121 23.98 -0.33 -22.59
C GLU A 121 25.09 -0.76 -23.55
N LYS A 122 26.14 -1.40 -23.06
CA LYS A 122 27.20 -1.94 -23.94
C LYS A 122 26.63 -3.02 -24.88
N SER A 123 25.90 -3.99 -24.36
CA SER A 123 25.32 -5.08 -25.16
C SER A 123 24.33 -4.56 -26.21
N LEU A 124 23.54 -3.54 -25.85
CA LEU A 124 22.60 -2.88 -26.78
C LEU A 124 23.32 -2.08 -27.86
N ASP A 125 24.46 -1.48 -27.53
CA ASP A 125 25.31 -0.78 -28.50
C ASP A 125 25.92 -1.76 -29.52
N ASP A 126 26.47 -2.86 -29.04
CA ASP A 126 27.02 -3.95 -29.88
C ASP A 126 25.93 -4.55 -30.81
N ALA A 127 24.68 -4.60 -30.33
CA ALA A 127 23.52 -5.05 -31.10
C ALA A 127 22.95 -3.97 -32.06
N GLY A 128 23.48 -2.75 -32.05
CA GLY A 128 23.03 -1.65 -32.92
C GLY A 128 21.70 -1.00 -32.51
N TYR A 129 21.26 -1.15 -31.27
CA TYR A 129 19.97 -0.62 -30.79
C TYR A 129 19.91 0.92 -30.80
N PHE A 130 21.03 1.61 -30.55
CA PHE A 130 21.08 3.07 -30.41
C PHE A 130 21.15 3.84 -31.74
N PHE A 131 20.37 3.43 -32.74
CA PHE A 131 20.30 4.10 -34.04
C PHE A 131 18.89 4.69 -34.30
N PRO A 132 18.77 5.91 -34.88
CA PRO A 132 19.84 6.82 -35.30
C PRO A 132 20.52 7.55 -34.13
N GLU A 133 21.78 7.92 -34.30
CA GLU A 133 22.65 8.49 -33.26
C GLU A 133 22.04 9.71 -32.54
N ILE A 134 21.28 10.54 -33.26
CA ILE A 134 20.58 11.71 -32.70
C ILE A 134 19.60 11.37 -31.56
N LYS A 135 19.12 10.12 -31.48
CA LYS A 135 18.20 9.65 -30.44
C LYS A 135 18.89 8.87 -29.32
N ARG A 136 20.19 8.57 -29.45
CA ARG A 136 20.96 7.72 -28.52
C ARG A 136 20.81 8.15 -27.07
N GLU A 137 21.10 9.42 -26.77
CA GLU A 137 21.04 9.96 -25.40
C GLU A 137 19.65 9.81 -24.78
N LYS A 138 18.59 10.11 -25.55
CA LYS A 138 17.19 9.97 -25.10
C LYS A 138 16.83 8.51 -24.83
N MET A 139 17.30 7.59 -25.66
CA MET A 139 17.06 6.15 -25.51
C MET A 139 17.76 5.61 -24.26
N GLN A 140 19.04 5.98 -24.05
CA GLN A 140 19.80 5.63 -22.85
C GLN A 140 19.13 6.17 -21.59
N LEU A 141 18.72 7.45 -21.57
CA LEU A 141 18.05 8.04 -20.43
C LEU A 141 16.73 7.33 -20.10
N THR A 142 15.99 6.92 -21.14
CA THR A 142 14.73 6.15 -20.98
C THR A 142 14.99 4.79 -20.33
N ILE A 143 16.01 4.05 -20.81
CA ILE A 143 16.42 2.77 -20.22
C ILE A 143 16.83 2.96 -18.75
N ARG A 144 17.68 3.94 -18.47
CA ARG A 144 18.10 4.26 -17.10
C ARG A 144 16.93 4.59 -16.19
N ASN A 145 15.95 5.33 -16.69
CA ASN A 145 14.73 5.67 -15.95
C ASN A 145 13.88 4.44 -15.64
N ILE A 146 13.73 3.50 -16.56
CA ILE A 146 12.97 2.25 -16.30
C ILE A 146 13.57 1.53 -15.08
N PHE A 147 14.89 1.33 -15.07
CA PHE A 147 15.55 0.54 -14.03
C PHE A 147 15.78 1.32 -12.72
N SER A 148 15.78 2.66 -12.73
CA SER A 148 15.85 3.46 -11.51
C SER A 148 14.52 3.54 -10.75
N HIS A 149 13.37 3.41 -11.43
CA HIS A 149 12.04 3.42 -10.79
C HIS A 149 11.53 2.02 -10.41
N ALA A 150 12.13 0.95 -10.96
CA ALA A 150 11.62 -0.41 -10.82
C ALA A 150 11.74 -1.02 -9.41
N GLY A 151 12.52 -0.42 -8.50
CA GLY A 151 12.65 -0.93 -7.12
C GLY A 151 13.27 -2.33 -7.01
N LEU A 152 14.07 -2.73 -8.00
CA LEU A 152 14.62 -4.09 -8.10
C LEU A 152 15.48 -4.46 -6.90
N SER A 153 15.37 -5.72 -6.46
CA SER A 153 16.26 -6.34 -5.50
C SER A 153 17.62 -6.71 -6.12
N GLY A 154 18.62 -6.90 -5.26
CA GLY A 154 19.94 -7.36 -5.71
C GLY A 154 19.91 -8.72 -6.44
N GLN A 155 18.94 -9.58 -6.11
CA GLN A 155 18.78 -10.87 -6.80
C GLN A 155 18.22 -10.67 -8.21
N GLU A 156 17.23 -9.81 -8.39
CA GLU A 156 16.65 -9.52 -9.71
C GLU A 156 17.70 -8.86 -10.63
N VAL A 157 18.52 -7.94 -10.11
CA VAL A 157 19.63 -7.36 -10.88
C VAL A 157 20.62 -8.42 -11.36
N ARG A 158 20.97 -9.41 -10.51
CA ARG A 158 21.82 -10.55 -10.92
C ARG A 158 21.16 -11.40 -12.00
N THR A 159 19.87 -11.68 -11.87
CA THR A 159 19.10 -12.41 -12.89
C THR A 159 19.12 -11.67 -14.22
N LEU A 160 18.89 -10.35 -14.21
CA LEU A 160 18.93 -9.52 -15.42
C LEU A 160 20.32 -9.51 -16.07
N HIS A 161 21.41 -9.44 -15.30
CA HIS A 161 22.76 -9.64 -15.84
C HIS A 161 22.89 -10.98 -16.58
N GLY A 162 22.37 -12.06 -16.00
CA GLY A 162 22.36 -13.39 -16.61
C GLY A 162 21.57 -13.45 -17.92
N VAL A 163 20.43 -12.76 -17.99
CA VAL A 163 19.62 -12.64 -19.21
C VAL A 163 20.42 -11.96 -20.32
N VAL A 164 21.05 -10.82 -20.03
CA VAL A 164 21.87 -10.09 -21.01
C VAL A 164 23.03 -10.95 -21.50
N ALA A 165 23.78 -11.60 -20.60
CA ALA A 165 24.89 -12.47 -20.96
C ALA A 165 24.46 -13.69 -21.80
N ALA A 166 23.24 -14.21 -21.58
CA ALA A 166 22.70 -15.28 -22.41
C ALA A 166 22.37 -14.82 -23.84
N LEU A 167 21.84 -13.60 -23.99
CA LEU A 167 21.55 -13.00 -25.29
C LEU A 167 22.83 -12.69 -26.07
N GLU A 168 23.86 -12.13 -25.41
CA GLU A 168 25.17 -11.87 -26.01
C GLU A 168 25.81 -13.14 -26.58
N ARG A 169 25.85 -14.23 -25.80
CA ARG A 169 26.42 -15.51 -26.24
C ARG A 169 25.72 -16.08 -27.48
N ARG A 170 24.39 -15.96 -27.54
CA ARG A 170 23.63 -16.40 -28.71
C ARG A 170 23.97 -15.56 -29.95
N TRP A 171 24.10 -14.26 -29.77
CA TRP A 171 24.43 -13.35 -30.87
C TRP A 171 25.83 -13.60 -31.44
N ILE A 172 26.83 -13.81 -30.57
CA ILE A 172 28.20 -14.17 -30.98
C ILE A 172 28.19 -15.48 -31.77
N LYS A 173 27.54 -16.52 -31.23
CA LYS A 173 27.46 -17.83 -31.90
C LYS A 173 26.86 -17.75 -33.31
N ASN A 174 25.84 -16.93 -33.51
CA ASN A 174 25.24 -16.74 -34.83
C ASN A 174 26.21 -16.05 -35.81
N ARG A 175 26.99 -15.07 -35.36
CA ARG A 175 27.98 -14.37 -36.21
C ARG A 175 29.15 -15.27 -36.62
N GLU A 176 29.59 -16.18 -35.75
CA GLU A 176 30.65 -17.14 -36.06
C GLU A 176 30.17 -18.22 -37.05
N GLY A 177 28.93 -18.71 -36.89
CA GLY A 177 28.35 -19.70 -37.81
C GLY A 177 28.02 -19.15 -39.20
N ASP A 178 27.69 -17.85 -39.32
CA ASP A 178 27.49 -17.20 -40.62
C ASP A 178 28.83 -16.98 -41.37
N GLY A 179 29.94 -16.78 -40.65
CA GLY A 179 31.28 -16.61 -41.26
C GLY A 179 31.89 -17.92 -41.77
N GLU A 180 31.70 -19.04 -41.07
CA GLU A 180 32.17 -20.36 -41.53
C GLU A 180 31.41 -20.84 -42.79
N ALA A 181 30.14 -20.45 -42.96
CA ALA A 181 29.34 -20.79 -44.14
C ALA A 181 29.73 -19.98 -45.40
N GLU A 182 30.29 -18.77 -45.24
CA GLU A 182 30.81 -17.98 -46.37
C GLU A 182 32.20 -18.45 -46.83
N ASP A 183 33.04 -18.94 -45.91
CA ASP A 183 34.37 -19.47 -46.23
C ASP A 183 34.34 -20.86 -46.90
N GLU A 184 33.33 -21.71 -46.62
CA GLU A 184 33.14 -22.98 -47.35
C GLU A 184 32.51 -22.81 -48.75
N ALA A 185 32.00 -21.62 -49.07
CA ALA A 185 31.35 -21.31 -50.34
C ALA A 185 32.24 -20.54 -51.35
N SER A 186 33.51 -20.24 -51.00
CA SER A 186 34.55 -19.68 -51.89
C SER A 186 35.57 -20.73 -52.33
#